data_AF-T1B8S1-F1
#
_entry.id   AF-T1B8S1-F1
#
_cell.length_a   1.000
_cell.length_b   1.000
_cell.length_c   1.000
_cell.angle_alpha   90.00
_cell.angle_beta   90.00
_cell.angle_gamma   90.00
#
_symmetry.space_group_name_H-M   'P 1'
#
loop_
_entity.id
_entity.type
_entity.pdbx_description
1 polymer ?
#
loop_
_entity_poly.entity_id
_entity_poly.type
_entity_poly.pdbx_seq_one_letter_code
_entity_poly.pdbx_strand_id
1 'polypeptide(L)'
;PSIELGNGAFDRGYQSRRNAQLIEDRGGFPVIDLKKNATAKALGQPAWPRMVHRPRPDRRAFRYRYRRPPLVEGVFGGFKRRFGEIVLARLRHAQRVEALCRVVVWNLLGMVYHQK
;
A
#
# COMPACT_ATOMS: atom_id res chain seq x y z
N PRO A 1 -15.81 11.58 7.68
CA PRO A 1 -14.83 12.10 6.69
C PRO A 1 -14.73 11.15 5.47
N SER A 2 -15.31 11.54 4.33
CA SER A 2 -15.08 10.86 3.05
C SER A 2 -13.61 11.05 2.68
N ILE A 3 -12.82 10.00 2.87
CA ILE A 3 -11.40 10.01 2.49
C ILE A 3 -11.37 10.01 0.96
N GLU A 4 -11.08 11.16 0.35
CA GLU A 4 -10.73 11.22 -1.06
C GLU A 4 -9.42 10.47 -1.26
N LEU A 5 -9.52 9.28 -1.85
CA LEU A 5 -8.34 8.56 -2.29
C LEU A 5 -7.82 9.31 -3.51
N GLY A 6 -6.81 10.16 -3.32
CA GLY A 6 -6.04 10.71 -4.44
C GLY A 6 -5.44 9.58 -5.31
N ASN A 7 -4.55 9.93 -6.25
CA ASN A 7 -3.89 8.93 -7.10
C ASN A 7 -3.10 7.89 -6.28
N GLY A 8 -3.73 6.75 -5.98
CA GLY A 8 -3.16 5.67 -5.17
C GLY A 8 -2.49 4.63 -6.07
N ALA A 9 -1.18 4.47 -5.93
CA ALA A 9 -0.45 3.42 -6.63
C ALA A 9 -0.15 2.26 -5.71
N PHE A 10 -0.55 1.07 -6.16
CA PHE A 10 -0.42 -0.13 -5.37
C PHE A 10 0.40 -1.19 -6.11
N ASP A 11 1.11 -2.01 -5.34
CA ASP A 11 1.86 -3.14 -5.88
C ASP A 11 0.93 -4.29 -6.33
N ARG A 12 1.54 -5.35 -6.87
CA ARG A 12 0.83 -6.54 -7.37
C ARG A 12 0.12 -7.35 -6.27
N GLY A 13 0.45 -7.14 -5.00
CA GLY A 13 -0.21 -7.75 -3.85
C GLY A 13 -1.62 -7.19 -3.62
N TYR A 14 -1.83 -5.91 -3.96
CA TYR A 14 -3.15 -5.27 -3.94
C TYR A 14 -3.97 -5.53 -5.20
N GLN A 15 -3.46 -6.36 -6.13
CA GLN A 15 -4.13 -6.66 -7.38
C GLN A 15 -5.45 -7.40 -7.13
N SER A 16 -6.55 -6.65 -7.22
CA SER A 16 -7.90 -7.17 -7.10
C SER A 16 -8.86 -6.27 -7.86
N ARG A 17 -9.87 -6.90 -8.49
CA ARG A 17 -10.97 -6.19 -9.16
C ARG A 17 -11.74 -5.32 -8.17
N ARG A 18 -12.02 -5.88 -6.98
CA ARG A 18 -12.70 -5.18 -5.89
C ARG A 18 -11.90 -3.96 -5.44
N ASN A 19 -10.57 -4.07 -5.36
CA ASN A 19 -9.73 -2.93 -4.97
C ASN A 19 -9.76 -1.83 -6.04
N ALA A 20 -9.71 -2.19 -7.32
CA ALA A 20 -9.81 -1.21 -8.40
C ALA A 20 -11.14 -0.46 -8.37
N GLN A 21 -12.26 -1.16 -8.14
CA GLN A 21 -13.57 -0.53 -8.00
C GLN A 21 -13.66 0.34 -6.74
N LEU A 22 -13.16 -0.16 -5.61
CA LEU A 22 -13.16 0.56 -4.34
C LEU A 22 -12.43 1.91 -4.40
N ILE A 23 -11.37 1.99 -5.21
CA ILE A 23 -10.62 3.23 -5.46
C ILE A 23 -11.47 4.19 -6.29
N GLU A 24 -12.08 3.70 -7.37
CA GLU A 24 -12.92 4.50 -8.27
C GLU A 24 -14.19 5.00 -7.58
N ASP A 25 -14.83 4.16 -6.76
CA ASP A 25 -16.01 4.51 -5.95
C ASP A 25 -15.72 5.62 -4.93
N ARG A 26 -14.44 5.80 -4.57
CA ARG A 26 -13.97 6.89 -3.69
C ARG A 26 -13.41 8.09 -4.46
N GLY A 27 -13.69 8.18 -5.76
CA GLY A 27 -13.25 9.28 -6.62
C GLY A 27 -11.78 9.21 -7.02
N GLY A 28 -11.08 8.10 -6.72
CA GLY A 28 -9.69 7.91 -7.07
C GLY A 28 -9.50 7.25 -8.43
N PHE A 29 -8.28 7.32 -8.97
CA PHE A 29 -7.90 6.57 -10.16
C PHE A 29 -7.16 5.29 -9.77
N PRO A 30 -7.65 4.10 -10.12
CA PRO A 30 -6.98 2.85 -9.77
C PRO A 30 -5.70 2.68 -10.58
N VAL A 31 -4.58 2.58 -9.86
CA VAL A 31 -3.24 2.43 -10.45
C VAL A 31 -2.53 1.27 -9.75
N ILE A 32 -2.85 0.04 -10.16
CA ILE A 32 -2.30 -1.17 -9.52
C ILE A 32 -1.38 -1.91 -10.49
N ASP A 33 -0.21 -2.34 -10.03
CA ASP A 33 0.67 -3.17 -10.86
C ASP A 33 0.00 -4.50 -11.23
N LEU A 34 0.05 -4.87 -12.50
CA LEU A 34 -0.58 -6.08 -13.01
C LEU A 34 0.43 -7.23 -13.05
N LYS A 35 -0.02 -8.42 -12.62
CA LYS A 35 0.70 -9.67 -12.90
C LYS A 35 0.64 -9.98 -14.40
N LYS A 36 1.62 -10.75 -14.89
CA LYS A 36 1.72 -11.13 -16.31
C LYS A 36 0.48 -11.86 -16.85
N ASN A 37 -0.22 -12.58 -15.98
CA ASN A 37 -1.43 -13.35 -16.29
C ASN A 37 -2.75 -12.61 -15.97
N ALA A 38 -2.71 -11.28 -15.76
CA ALA A 38 -3.91 -10.52 -15.48
C ALA A 38 -4.83 -10.44 -16.71
N THR A 39 -6.10 -10.81 -16.55
CA THR A 39 -7.11 -10.70 -17.61
C THR A 39 -7.93 -9.42 -17.44
N ALA A 40 -8.37 -8.81 -18.53
CA ALA A 40 -9.19 -7.59 -18.48
C ALA A 40 -10.67 -7.83 -18.15
N LYS A 41 -11.10 -9.07 -17.89
CA LYS A 41 -12.51 -9.39 -17.60
C LYS A 41 -13.02 -8.59 -16.39
N ALA A 42 -14.16 -7.91 -16.55
CA ALA A 42 -14.76 -7.05 -15.52
C ALA A 42 -15.28 -7.83 -14.30
N LEU A 43 -16.01 -8.93 -14.52
CA LEU A 43 -16.66 -9.73 -13.45
C LEU A 43 -17.41 -8.87 -12.42
N GLY A 44 -18.27 -7.95 -12.90
CA GLY A 44 -19.04 -7.04 -12.05
C GLY A 44 -18.26 -5.85 -11.49
N GLN A 45 -17.00 -5.65 -11.88
CA GLN A 45 -16.14 -4.56 -11.40
C GLN A 45 -15.61 -3.76 -12.59
N PRO A 46 -16.39 -2.80 -13.14
CA PRO A 46 -16.05 -2.10 -14.38
C PRO A 46 -14.79 -1.21 -14.29
N ALA A 47 -14.35 -0.81 -13.11
CA ALA A 47 -13.07 -0.11 -12.91
C ALA A 47 -11.87 -0.95 -13.37
N TRP A 48 -11.97 -2.27 -13.27
CA TRP A 48 -10.89 -3.20 -13.59
C TRP A 48 -10.47 -3.20 -15.07
N PRO A 49 -11.36 -3.46 -16.06
CA PRO A 49 -11.00 -3.39 -17.47
C PRO A 49 -10.46 -2.01 -17.85
N ARG A 50 -11.05 -0.93 -17.31
CA ARG A 50 -10.56 0.44 -17.53
C ARG A 50 -9.11 0.60 -17.08
N MET A 51 -8.77 0.09 -15.89
CA MET A 51 -7.39 0.10 -15.39
C MET A 51 -6.46 -0.78 -16.24
N VAL A 52 -6.92 -1.96 -16.67
CA VAL A 52 -6.09 -2.92 -17.43
C VAL A 52 -5.80 -2.43 -18.84
N HIS A 53 -6.79 -1.87 -19.53
CA HIS A 53 -6.64 -1.34 -20.89
C HIS A 53 -6.00 0.05 -20.94
N ARG A 54 -5.87 0.73 -19.80
CA ARG A 54 -5.25 2.04 -19.76
C ARG A 54 -3.79 1.95 -20.24
N PRO A 55 -3.39 2.78 -21.22
CA PRO A 55 -2.00 2.86 -21.64
C PRO A 55 -1.14 3.20 -20.43
N ARG A 56 -0.20 2.31 -20.10
CA ARG A 56 0.78 2.63 -19.06
C ARG A 56 1.79 3.59 -19.70
N PRO A 57 1.96 4.83 -19.20
CA PRO A 57 3.11 5.61 -19.60
C PRO A 57 4.38 4.82 -19.25
N ASP A 58 5.52 5.19 -19.85
CA ASP A 58 6.80 4.53 -19.61
C ASP A 58 6.94 4.13 -18.12
N ARG A 59 7.40 2.91 -17.88
CA ARG A 59 7.43 2.28 -16.55
C ARG A 59 8.15 3.17 -15.53
N ARG A 60 9.05 4.03 -15.99
CA ARG A 60 9.73 5.08 -15.20
C ARG A 60 8.80 6.24 -14.83
N ALA A 61 8.04 6.79 -15.77
CA ALA A 61 7.05 7.84 -15.52
C ALA A 61 5.91 7.34 -14.60
N PHE A 62 5.46 6.10 -14.79
CA PHE A 62 4.52 5.46 -13.88
C PHE A 62 5.09 5.31 -12.46
N ARG A 63 6.37 4.91 -12.36
CA ARG A 63 7.07 4.83 -11.07
C ARG A 63 7.15 6.18 -10.37
N TYR A 64 7.52 7.22 -11.09
CA TYR A 64 7.69 8.57 -10.56
C TYR A 64 6.37 9.19 -10.11
N ARG A 65 5.32 9.06 -10.93
CA ARG A 65 4.05 9.76 -10.72
C ARG A 65 3.12 9.04 -9.74
N TYR A 66 3.27 7.73 -9.59
CA TYR A 66 2.34 6.89 -8.85
C TYR A 66 3.03 6.06 -7.75
N ARG A 67 4.17 5.38 -8.00
CA ARG A 67 4.82 4.52 -6.97
C ARG A 67 5.54 5.35 -5.90
N ARG A 68 5.04 5.33 -4.65
CA ARG A 68 5.79 5.67 -3.40
C ARG A 68 6.36 4.47 -2.57
N PRO A 69 6.63 3.25 -3.10
CA PRO A 69 7.19 2.16 -2.31
C PRO A 69 8.57 2.43 -1.67
N PRO A 70 9.47 3.28 -2.18
CA PRO A 70 10.74 3.53 -1.49
C PRO A 70 10.54 4.07 -0.07
N LEU A 71 9.48 4.86 0.15
CA LEU A 71 9.19 5.41 1.46
C LEU A 71 8.67 4.33 2.40
N VAL A 72 7.75 3.49 1.94
CA VAL A 72 7.16 2.40 2.74
C VAL A 72 8.23 1.34 3.05
N GLU A 73 9.01 0.91 2.06
CA GLU A 73 10.12 -0.02 2.26
C GLU A 73 11.19 0.56 3.19
N GLY A 74 11.50 1.86 3.05
CA GLY A 74 12.41 2.57 3.94
C GLY A 74 11.90 2.63 5.38
N VAL A 75 10.61 2.94 5.57
CA VAL A 75 9.96 2.95 6.90
C VAL A 75 9.98 1.56 7.52
N PHE A 76 9.55 0.51 6.80
CA PHE A 76 9.59 -0.86 7.32
C PHE A 76 11.02 -1.35 7.56
N GLY A 77 11.99 -0.95 6.73
CA GLY A 77 13.40 -1.24 6.94
C GLY A 77 13.95 -0.59 8.20
N GLY A 78 13.65 0.70 8.42
CA GLY A 78 14.02 1.41 9.64
C GLY A 78 13.34 0.83 10.89
N PHE A 79 12.07 0.50 10.78
CA PHE A 79 11.28 -0.13 11.83
C PHE A 79 11.89 -1.48 12.25
N LYS A 80 12.19 -2.35 11.29
CA LYS A 80 12.81 -3.65 11.53
C LYS A 80 14.24 -3.53 12.07
N ARG A 81 15.04 -2.59 11.57
CA ARG A 81 16.37 -2.32 12.14
C ARG A 81 16.30 -1.91 13.61
N ARG A 82 15.28 -1.16 13.99
CA ARG A 82 15.15 -0.66 15.37
C ARG A 82 14.57 -1.68 16.34
N PHE A 83 13.53 -2.42 15.94
CA PHE A 83 12.84 -3.35 16.84
C PHE A 83 13.17 -4.83 16.58
N GLY A 84 13.97 -5.12 15.57
CA GLY A 84 14.23 -6.48 15.10
C GLY A 84 13.11 -7.02 14.22
N GLU A 85 13.43 -8.08 13.48
CA GLU A 85 12.49 -8.76 12.56
C GLU A 85 11.60 -9.78 13.28
N ILE A 86 12.01 -10.20 14.47
CA ILE A 86 11.36 -11.26 15.25
C ILE A 86 10.57 -10.64 16.41
N VAL A 87 9.42 -11.24 16.65
CA VAL A 87 8.53 -10.96 17.79
C VAL A 87 8.83 -12.00 18.87
N LEU A 88 9.10 -11.57 20.10
CA LEU A 88 9.56 -12.45 21.17
C LEU A 88 8.40 -13.25 21.81
N ALA A 89 7.18 -12.71 21.76
CA ALA A 89 6.01 -13.37 22.28
C ALA A 89 5.74 -14.72 21.58
N ARG A 90 5.39 -15.74 22.38
CA ARG A 90 5.07 -17.09 21.87
C ARG A 90 3.60 -17.25 21.48
N LEU A 91 2.69 -16.57 22.18
CA LEU A 91 1.25 -16.64 21.94
C LEU A 91 0.85 -15.70 20.80
N ARG A 92 -0.03 -16.16 19.89
CA ARG A 92 -0.46 -15.37 18.72
C ARG A 92 -1.08 -14.02 19.07
N HIS A 93 -1.88 -13.96 20.13
CA HIS A 93 -2.45 -12.69 20.59
C HIS A 93 -1.36 -11.73 21.09
N ALA A 94 -0.45 -12.22 21.94
CA ALA A 94 0.67 -11.44 22.44
C ALA A 94 1.63 -10.98 21.32
N GLN A 95 1.83 -11.79 20.28
CA GLN A 95 2.61 -11.39 19.09
C GLN A 95 1.99 -10.18 18.37
N ARG A 96 0.66 -10.15 18.25
CA ARG A 96 -0.05 -9.01 17.65
C ARG A 96 0.09 -7.77 18.53
N VAL A 97 -0.07 -7.91 19.85
CA VAL A 97 0.10 -6.82 20.81
C VAL A 97 1.52 -6.25 20.74
N GLU A 98 2.54 -7.10 20.76
CA GLU A 98 3.94 -6.69 20.66
C GLU A 98 4.21 -5.92 19.37
N ALA A 99 3.72 -6.41 18.22
CA ALA A 99 3.86 -5.72 16.95
C ALA A 99 3.16 -4.34 16.94
N LEU A 100 1.94 -4.25 17.48
CA LEU A 100 1.19 -3.00 17.57
C LEU A 100 1.86 -2.00 18.52
N CYS A 101 2.35 -2.44 19.68
CA CYS A 101 3.11 -1.61 20.60
C CYS A 101 4.36 -1.03 19.94
N ARG A 102 5.10 -1.83 19.17
CA ARG A 102 6.26 -1.33 18.39
C ARG A 102 5.85 -0.25 17.40
N VAL A 103 4.70 -0.38 16.73
CA VAL A 103 4.15 0.66 15.83
C VAL A 103 3.81 1.94 16.58
N VAL A 104 3.19 1.85 17.75
CA VAL A 104 2.90 3.02 18.60
C VAL A 104 4.20 3.74 18.99
N VAL A 105 5.20 2.99 19.47
CA VAL A 105 6.51 3.56 19.83
C VAL A 105 7.20 4.20 18.63
N TRP A 106 7.14 3.58 17.45
CA TRP A 106 7.69 4.17 16.22
C TRP A 106 7.08 5.54 15.91
N ASN A 107 5.75 5.65 15.99
CA ASN A 107 5.05 6.91 15.73
C ASN A 107 5.38 7.98 16.78
N LEU A 108 5.46 7.61 18.05
CA LEU A 108 5.85 8.53 19.13
C LEU A 108 7.26 9.07 18.92
N LEU A 109 8.22 8.21 18.56
CA LEU A 109 9.57 8.64 18.24
C LEU A 109 9.57 9.64 17.07
N GLY A 110 8.83 9.34 16.01
CA GLY A 110 8.67 10.24 14.87
C GLY A 110 8.15 11.63 15.30
N MET A 111 7.14 11.67 16.17
CA MET A 111 6.60 12.94 16.69
C MET A 111 7.66 13.74 17.45
N VAL A 112 8.44 13.09 18.32
CA VAL A 112 9.52 13.75 19.08
C VAL A 112 10.62 14.28 18.16
N TYR A 113 10.98 13.53 17.11
CA TYR A 113 11.98 13.98 16.14
C TYR A 113 11.54 15.23 15.35
N HIS A 114 10.25 15.38 15.07
CA HIS A 114 9.69 16.52 14.32
C HIS A 114 9.34 17.74 15.20
N GLN A 115 9.45 17.61 16.52
CA GLN A 115 9.24 18.72 17.48
C GLN A 115 10.51 19.53 17.78
N LYS A 116 11.67 19.09 17.27
CA LYS A 116 12.93 19.86 17.31
C LYS A 116 13.11 20.64 16.02
#